data_AF-A0A0D6MMW3-F1
#
_entry.id   AF-A0A0D6MMW3-F1
#
_cell.length_a   1.000
_cell.length_b   1.000
_cell.length_c   1.000
_cell.angle_alpha   90.00
_cell.angle_beta   90.00
_cell.angle_gamma   90.00
#
_symmetry.space_group_name_H-M   'P 1'
#
loop_
_entity.id
_entity.type
_entity.pdbx_description
1 polymer ?
#
loop_
_entity_poly.entity_id
_entity_poly.type
_entity_poly.pdbx_seq_one_letter_code
_entity_poly.pdbx_strand_id
1 'polypeptide(L)'
;MHDDPSGLNVSGPSIVMADQLVRLRTLRADQARQAALVATRRASATRHAVSEATGALHAHRTRWHEEETRHAERMRAGAMSSLALRDARARLDRLADEAVALQQALDQANTTMRQADADAAQARRTALQADRSRDQAGRLRADAQAARDGLEIAAEEAELEELVQMRHRPRDGLSECP
;
A
#
# COMPACT_ATOMS: atom_id res chain seq x y z
N MET A 1 1.30 38.23 46.18
CA MET A 1 0.93 36.95 45.55
C MET A 1 -0.36 37.20 44.80
N HIS A 2 -0.24 37.50 43.51
CA HIS A 2 -1.36 37.58 42.58
C HIS A 2 -1.26 36.29 41.76
N ASP A 3 -2.19 35.38 41.98
CA ASP A 3 -2.40 34.23 41.12
C ASP A 3 -3.22 34.72 39.92
N ASP A 4 -2.54 34.90 38.78
CA ASP A 4 -3.19 35.09 37.48
C ASP A 4 -3.83 33.77 37.04
N PRO A 5 -5.15 33.69 36.78
CA PRO A 5 -5.80 32.49 36.26
C PRO A 5 -5.63 32.34 34.74
N SER A 6 -4.58 32.91 34.14
CA SER A 6 -4.27 32.82 32.70
C SER A 6 -3.60 31.48 32.34
N GLY A 7 -4.16 30.37 32.81
CA GLY A 7 -3.58 29.03 32.70
C GLY A 7 -4.19 28.14 31.62
N LEU A 8 -5.21 28.59 30.87
CA LEU A 8 -5.87 27.76 29.85
C LEU A 8 -5.19 27.90 28.48
N ASN A 9 -3.89 27.64 28.42
CA ASN A 9 -3.24 27.27 27.17
C ASN A 9 -3.56 25.79 26.90
N VAL A 10 -4.80 25.52 26.47
CA VAL A 10 -5.15 24.24 25.82
C VAL A 10 -4.50 24.28 24.44
N SER A 11 -3.20 23.99 24.39
CA SER A 11 -2.40 23.97 23.17
C SER A 11 -2.67 22.69 22.38
N GLY A 12 -3.95 22.43 22.08
CA GLY A 12 -4.38 21.45 21.10
C GLY A 12 -4.23 22.01 19.69
N PRO A 13 -4.08 21.17 18.66
CA PRO A 13 -4.14 21.65 17.27
C PRO A 13 -5.48 22.35 17.06
N SER A 14 -5.44 23.60 16.57
CA SER A 14 -6.65 24.31 16.13
C SER A 14 -7.45 23.40 15.20
N ILE A 15 -8.78 23.46 15.30
CA ILE A 15 -9.68 22.62 14.49
C ILE A 15 -9.40 22.71 12.99
N VAL A 16 -8.99 23.89 12.52
CA VAL A 16 -8.58 24.14 11.13
C VAL A 16 -7.31 23.35 10.76
N MET A 17 -6.34 23.25 11.66
CA MET A 17 -5.14 22.43 11.46
C MET A 17 -5.45 20.93 11.50
N ALA A 18 -6.38 20.51 12.37
CA ALA A 18 -6.83 19.13 12.41
C ALA A 18 -7.56 18.72 11.11
N ASP A 19 -8.40 19.61 10.56
CA ASP A 19 -9.05 19.42 9.25
C ASP A 19 -8.04 19.28 8.12
N GLN A 20 -7.02 20.16 8.07
CA GLN A 20 -5.96 20.07 7.07
C GLN A 20 -5.17 18.77 7.19
N LEU A 21 -4.85 18.35 8.41
CA LEU A 21 -4.15 17.09 8.66
C LEU A 21 -4.98 15.90 8.18
N VAL A 22 -6.29 15.85 8.50
CA VAL A 22 -7.20 14.80 8.02
C VAL A 22 -7.20 14.77 6.49
N ARG A 23 -7.36 15.92 5.84
CA ARG A 23 -7.37 16.00 4.37
C ARG A 23 -6.08 15.45 3.75
N LEU A 24 -4.91 15.85 4.28
CA LEU A 24 -3.62 15.36 3.81
C LEU A 24 -3.45 13.85 4.04
N ARG A 25 -3.91 13.34 5.18
CA ARG A 25 -3.82 11.90 5.49
C ARG A 25 -4.76 11.07 4.63
N THR A 26 -5.96 11.57 4.33
CA THR A 26 -6.88 10.95 3.36
C THR A 26 -6.24 10.87 1.98
N LEU A 27 -5.69 11.96 1.47
CA LEU A 27 -5.02 11.97 0.16
C LEU A 27 -3.85 10.96 0.11
N ARG A 28 -3.03 10.90 1.15
CA ARG A 28 -1.93 9.91 1.24
C ARG A 28 -2.42 8.48 1.32
N ALA A 29 -3.51 8.22 2.05
CA ALA A 29 -4.13 6.90 2.11
C ALA A 29 -4.67 6.48 0.73
N ASP A 30 -5.31 7.38 0.00
CA ASP A 30 -5.81 7.12 -1.36
C ASP A 30 -4.66 6.84 -2.34
N GLN A 31 -3.60 7.64 -2.31
CA GLN A 31 -2.40 7.41 -3.11
C GLN A 31 -1.74 6.06 -2.79
N ALA A 32 -1.60 5.72 -1.51
CA ALA A 32 -1.00 4.47 -1.08
C ALA A 32 -1.85 3.25 -1.50
N ARG A 33 -3.19 3.35 -1.41
CA ARG A 33 -4.12 2.32 -1.90
C ARG A 33 -4.00 2.13 -3.42
N GLN A 34 -3.92 3.23 -4.17
CA GLN A 34 -3.74 3.15 -5.62
C GLN A 34 -2.39 2.53 -6.00
N ALA A 35 -1.31 2.90 -5.32
CA ALA A 35 0.01 2.29 -5.51
C ALA A 35 -0.02 0.78 -5.22
N ALA A 36 -0.69 0.36 -4.14
CA ALA A 36 -0.86 -1.05 -3.80
C ALA A 36 -1.65 -1.83 -4.86
N LEU A 37 -2.68 -1.22 -5.46
CA LEU A 37 -3.44 -1.83 -6.56
C LEU A 37 -2.56 -2.01 -7.80
N VAL A 38 -1.80 -0.99 -8.21
CA VAL A 38 -0.89 -1.07 -9.36
C VAL A 38 0.18 -2.14 -9.14
N ALA A 39 0.81 -2.16 -7.95
CA ALA A 39 1.81 -3.17 -7.61
C ALA A 39 1.23 -4.59 -7.63
N THR A 40 0.01 -4.78 -7.13
CA THR A 40 -0.68 -6.08 -7.15
C THR A 40 -0.99 -6.54 -8.58
N ARG A 41 -1.43 -5.63 -9.47
CA ARG A 41 -1.63 -5.96 -10.89
C ARG A 41 -0.33 -6.36 -11.56
N ARG A 42 0.76 -5.64 -11.29
CA ARG A 42 2.09 -5.97 -11.81
C ARG A 42 2.53 -7.36 -11.35
N ALA A 43 2.38 -7.68 -10.06
CA ALA A 43 2.68 -9.00 -9.52
C ALA A 43 1.87 -10.10 -10.23
N SER A 44 0.56 -9.88 -10.45
CA SER A 44 -0.27 -10.82 -11.21
C SER A 44 0.24 -11.03 -12.63
N ALA A 45 0.59 -9.94 -13.34
CA ALA A 45 1.16 -10.03 -14.69
C ALA A 45 2.46 -10.84 -14.72
N THR A 46 3.35 -10.65 -13.72
CA THR A 46 4.60 -11.42 -13.65
C THR A 46 4.36 -12.91 -13.37
N ARG A 47 3.31 -13.27 -12.62
CA ARG A 47 2.94 -14.69 -12.44
C ARG A 47 2.43 -15.32 -13.73
N HIS A 48 1.68 -14.57 -14.54
CA HIS A 48 1.28 -15.03 -15.88
C HIS A 48 2.51 -15.27 -16.77
N ALA A 49 3.48 -14.35 -16.77
CA ALA A 49 4.72 -14.54 -17.53
C ALA A 49 5.52 -15.78 -17.07
N VAL A 50 5.58 -16.06 -15.77
CA VAL A 50 6.19 -17.30 -15.25
C VAL A 50 5.42 -18.54 -15.74
N SER A 51 4.09 -18.49 -15.73
CA SER A 51 3.25 -19.59 -16.24
C SER A 51 3.49 -19.84 -17.73
N GLU A 52 3.60 -18.78 -18.54
CA GLU A 52 3.90 -18.87 -19.97
C GLU A 52 5.29 -19.45 -20.22
N ALA A 53 6.32 -18.95 -19.52
CA ALA A 53 7.68 -19.46 -19.61
C ALA A 53 7.78 -20.94 -19.20
N THR A 54 7.04 -21.34 -18.16
CA THR A 54 6.97 -22.75 -17.72
C THR A 54 6.29 -23.60 -18.79
N GLY A 55 5.21 -23.12 -19.39
CA GLY A 55 4.53 -23.80 -20.50
C GLY A 55 5.44 -23.97 -21.72
N ALA A 56 6.19 -22.93 -22.10
CA ALA A 56 7.15 -22.99 -23.19
C ALA A 56 8.26 -24.01 -22.94
N LEU A 57 8.83 -24.03 -21.72
CA LEU A 57 9.85 -25.02 -21.33
C LEU A 57 9.29 -26.44 -21.36
N HIS A 58 8.06 -26.65 -20.91
CA HIS A 58 7.41 -27.96 -20.97
C HIS A 58 7.19 -28.42 -22.42
N ALA A 59 6.66 -27.54 -23.28
CA ALA A 59 6.48 -27.83 -24.70
C ALA A 59 7.81 -28.17 -25.39
N HIS A 60 8.88 -27.44 -25.06
CA HIS A 60 10.22 -27.74 -25.55
C HIS A 60 10.71 -29.13 -25.11
N ARG A 61 10.52 -29.51 -23.84
CA ARG A 61 10.87 -30.86 -23.34
C ARG A 61 10.10 -31.96 -24.07
N THR A 62 8.82 -31.76 -24.36
CA THR A 62 8.03 -32.72 -25.15
C THR A 62 8.60 -32.87 -26.55
N ARG A 63 8.89 -31.74 -27.23
CA ARG A 63 9.51 -31.74 -28.55
C ARG A 63 10.88 -32.42 -28.57
N TRP A 64 11.70 -32.17 -27.55
CA TRP A 64 12.99 -32.84 -27.38
C TRP A 64 12.81 -34.36 -27.32
N HIS A 65 11.91 -34.83 -26.46
CA HIS A 65 11.67 -36.26 -26.28
C HIS A 65 11.16 -36.95 -27.55
N GLU A 66 10.30 -36.27 -28.33
CA GLU A 66 9.87 -36.76 -29.64
C GLU A 66 11.04 -36.89 -30.62
N GLU A 67 11.93 -35.89 -30.69
CA GLU A 67 13.10 -35.93 -31.56
C GLU A 67 14.08 -37.04 -31.16
N GLU A 68 14.32 -37.24 -29.85
CA GLU A 68 15.12 -38.36 -29.35
C GLU A 68 14.53 -39.71 -29.73
N THR A 69 13.21 -39.87 -29.56
CA THR A 69 12.51 -41.11 -29.91
C THR A 69 12.63 -41.41 -31.41
N ARG A 70 12.36 -40.41 -32.27
CA ARG A 70 12.52 -40.53 -33.73
C ARG A 70 13.98 -40.85 -34.11
N HIS A 71 14.95 -40.28 -33.40
CA HIS A 71 16.36 -40.55 -33.64
C HIS A 71 16.72 -42.00 -33.24
N ALA A 72 16.28 -42.45 -32.07
CA ALA A 72 16.48 -43.82 -31.60
C ALA A 72 15.85 -44.87 -32.53
N GLU A 73 14.66 -44.60 -33.06
CA GLU A 73 13.98 -45.47 -34.04
C GLU A 73 14.79 -45.57 -35.34
N ARG A 74 15.26 -44.44 -35.89
CA ARG A 74 16.09 -44.43 -37.11
C ARG A 74 17.42 -45.17 -36.91
N MET A 75 18.02 -45.04 -35.74
CA MET A 75 19.24 -45.79 -35.37
C MET A 75 18.97 -47.29 -35.29
N ARG A 76 17.88 -47.72 -34.65
CA ARG A 76 17.48 -49.14 -34.58
C ARG A 76 17.19 -49.73 -35.96
N ALA A 77 16.63 -48.94 -36.86
CA ALA A 77 16.35 -49.36 -38.24
C ALA A 77 17.59 -49.44 -39.14
N GLY A 78 18.79 -49.06 -38.65
CA GLY A 78 20.01 -49.01 -39.45
C GLY A 78 19.96 -47.98 -40.59
N ALA A 79 19.02 -47.03 -40.52
CA ALA A 79 18.62 -46.19 -41.65
C ALA A 79 19.41 -44.86 -41.74
N MET A 80 20.51 -44.71 -41.00
CA MET A 80 21.21 -43.43 -40.87
C MET A 80 22.52 -43.40 -41.64
N SER A 81 22.61 -42.47 -42.60
CA SER A 81 23.87 -42.09 -43.23
C SER A 81 24.72 -41.22 -42.30
N SER A 82 26.03 -41.12 -42.58
CA SER A 82 26.95 -40.25 -41.84
C SER A 82 26.58 -38.75 -41.93
N LEU A 83 25.90 -38.34 -43.00
CA LEU A 83 25.35 -36.99 -43.13
C LEU A 83 24.14 -36.81 -42.20
N ALA A 84 23.22 -37.78 -42.19
CA ALA A 84 22.05 -37.75 -41.32
C ALA A 84 22.43 -37.74 -39.83
N LEU A 85 23.52 -38.41 -39.46
CA LEU A 85 24.05 -38.37 -38.08
C LEU A 85 24.57 -36.98 -37.70
N ARG A 86 25.30 -36.32 -38.60
CA ARG A 86 25.78 -34.94 -38.39
C ARG A 86 24.62 -33.95 -38.27
N ASP A 87 23.62 -34.08 -39.12
CA ASP A 87 22.42 -33.22 -39.07
C ASP A 87 21.60 -33.44 -37.80
N ALA A 88 21.48 -34.69 -37.34
CA ALA A 88 20.80 -35.00 -36.09
C ALA A 88 21.55 -34.41 -34.89
N ARG A 89 22.88 -34.52 -34.86
CA ARG A 89 23.73 -33.88 -33.84
C ARG A 89 23.51 -32.38 -33.79
N ALA A 90 23.60 -31.69 -34.92
CA ALA A 90 23.40 -30.24 -35.01
C ALA A 90 21.97 -29.80 -34.64
N ARG A 91 20.96 -30.67 -34.76
CA ARG A 91 19.60 -30.40 -34.26
C ARG A 91 19.53 -30.52 -32.74
N LEU A 92 20.11 -31.58 -32.17
CA LEU A 92 20.16 -31.76 -30.71
C LEU A 92 20.95 -30.64 -30.03
N ASP A 93 22.07 -30.20 -30.62
CA ASP A 93 22.84 -29.07 -30.08
C ASP A 93 21.99 -27.78 -30.06
N ARG A 94 21.24 -27.49 -31.13
CA ARG A 94 20.31 -26.35 -31.16
C ARG A 94 19.18 -26.45 -30.14
N LEU A 95 18.63 -27.65 -29.94
CA LEU A 95 17.64 -27.86 -28.90
C LEU A 95 18.27 -27.63 -27.51
N ALA A 96 19.52 -28.04 -27.30
CA ALA A 96 20.26 -27.81 -26.04
C ALA A 96 20.39 -26.32 -25.75
N ASP A 97 20.80 -25.54 -26.74
CA ASP A 97 20.92 -24.09 -26.63
C ASP A 97 19.55 -23.44 -26.33
N GLU A 98 18.50 -23.89 -27.02
CA GLU A 98 17.13 -23.41 -26.79
C GLU A 98 16.63 -23.75 -25.37
N ALA A 99 16.92 -24.96 -24.86
CA ALA A 99 16.57 -25.37 -23.50
C ALA A 99 17.27 -24.49 -22.45
N VAL A 100 18.55 -24.17 -22.66
CA VAL A 100 19.31 -23.26 -21.79
C VAL A 100 18.68 -21.86 -21.81
N ALA A 101 18.36 -21.34 -22.99
CA ALA A 101 17.72 -20.02 -23.11
C ALA A 101 16.34 -19.97 -22.44
N LEU A 102 15.51 -21.00 -22.60
CA LEU A 102 14.20 -21.11 -21.95
C LEU A 102 14.32 -21.22 -20.43
N GLN A 103 15.30 -21.97 -19.93
CA GLN A 103 15.56 -22.06 -18.49
C GLN A 103 15.99 -20.70 -17.92
N GLN A 104 16.89 -19.99 -18.60
CA GLN A 104 17.30 -18.64 -18.22
C GLN A 104 16.12 -17.66 -18.22
N ALA A 105 15.26 -17.71 -19.23
CA ALA A 105 14.06 -16.87 -19.30
C ALA A 105 13.10 -17.17 -18.13
N LEU A 106 12.91 -18.44 -17.77
CA LEU A 106 12.11 -18.84 -16.62
C LEU A 106 12.71 -18.35 -15.29
N ASP A 107 14.03 -18.43 -15.13
CA ASP A 107 14.71 -17.97 -13.92
C ASP A 107 14.63 -16.43 -13.77
N GLN A 108 14.74 -15.70 -14.88
CA GLN A 108 14.53 -14.25 -14.93
C GLN A 108 13.08 -13.87 -14.60
N ALA A 109 12.11 -14.59 -15.17
CA ALA A 109 10.69 -14.38 -14.87
C ALA A 109 10.39 -14.65 -13.39
N ASN A 110 10.94 -15.72 -12.81
CA ASN A 110 10.80 -16.06 -11.39
C ASN A 110 11.39 -14.99 -10.48
N THR A 111 12.58 -14.48 -10.82
CA THR A 111 13.22 -13.39 -10.06
C THR A 111 12.36 -12.13 -10.08
N THR A 112 11.87 -11.76 -11.26
CA THR A 112 10.99 -10.59 -11.44
C THR A 112 9.67 -10.76 -10.68
N MET A 113 9.09 -11.96 -10.70
CA MET A 113 7.87 -12.29 -9.95
C MET A 113 8.08 -12.13 -8.44
N ARG A 114 9.17 -12.68 -7.89
CA ARG A 114 9.48 -12.56 -6.45
C ARG A 114 9.65 -11.09 -6.04
N GLN A 115 10.33 -10.30 -6.87
CA GLN A 115 10.48 -8.87 -6.61
C GLN A 115 9.14 -8.14 -6.67
N ALA A 116 8.31 -8.40 -7.68
CA ALA A 116 6.99 -7.79 -7.79
C ALA A 116 6.05 -8.18 -6.64
N ASP A 117 6.13 -9.43 -6.15
CA ASP A 117 5.39 -9.90 -4.98
C ASP A 117 5.84 -9.19 -3.69
N ALA A 118 7.16 -9.00 -3.52
CA ALA A 118 7.71 -8.25 -2.41
C ALA A 118 7.26 -6.78 -2.43
N ASP A 119 7.33 -6.14 -3.61
CA ASP A 119 6.88 -4.76 -3.82
C ASP A 119 5.38 -4.62 -3.53
N ALA A 120 4.55 -5.55 -4.01
CA ALA A 120 3.12 -5.57 -3.75
C ALA A 120 2.81 -5.78 -2.25
N ALA A 121 3.58 -6.63 -1.55
CA ALA A 121 3.45 -6.79 -0.11
C ALA A 121 3.83 -5.52 0.65
N GLN A 122 4.92 -4.86 0.24
CA GLN A 122 5.35 -3.59 0.83
C GLN A 122 4.32 -2.49 0.60
N ALA A 123 3.84 -2.31 -0.62
CA ALA A 123 2.83 -1.30 -0.95
C ALA A 123 1.53 -1.51 -0.14
N ARG A 124 1.11 -2.77 0.06
CA ARG A 124 -0.03 -3.10 0.94
C ARG A 124 0.22 -2.71 2.40
N ARG A 125 1.40 -2.98 2.95
CA ARG A 125 1.76 -2.53 4.31
C ARG A 125 1.74 -1.01 4.43
N THR A 126 2.27 -0.30 3.44
CA THR A 126 2.24 1.16 3.39
C THR A 126 0.81 1.70 3.33
N ALA A 127 -0.07 1.10 2.53
CA ALA A 127 -1.49 1.47 2.47
C ALA A 127 -2.17 1.30 3.83
N LEU A 128 -1.97 0.16 4.50
CA LEU A 128 -2.51 -0.08 5.84
C LEU A 128 -1.99 0.93 6.87
N GLN A 129 -0.71 1.29 6.81
CA GLN A 129 -0.14 2.32 7.69
C GLN A 129 -0.72 3.71 7.41
N ALA A 130 -0.95 4.04 6.14
CA ALA A 130 -1.56 5.29 5.74
C ALA A 130 -3.03 5.38 6.21
N ASP A 131 -3.79 4.29 6.09
CA ASP A 131 -5.17 4.18 6.60
C ASP A 131 -5.20 4.37 8.13
N ARG A 132 -4.33 3.68 8.88
CA ARG A 132 -4.20 3.89 10.33
C ARG A 132 -3.88 5.34 10.70
N SER A 133 -2.98 5.97 9.95
CA SER A 133 -2.59 7.37 10.17
C SER A 133 -3.75 8.34 9.89
N ARG A 134 -4.59 8.03 8.90
CA ARG A 134 -5.81 8.77 8.59
C ARG A 134 -6.83 8.61 9.72
N ASP A 135 -7.04 7.40 10.21
CA ASP A 135 -7.98 7.15 11.30
C ASP A 135 -7.53 7.82 12.62
N GLN A 136 -6.21 7.86 12.86
CA GLN A 136 -5.64 8.63 13.98
C GLN A 136 -5.90 10.14 13.82
N ALA A 137 -5.70 10.70 12.63
CA ALA A 137 -6.00 12.11 12.38
C ALA A 137 -7.49 12.42 12.54
N GLY A 138 -8.38 11.50 12.14
CA GLY A 138 -9.82 11.63 12.35
C GLY A 138 -10.20 11.70 13.83
N ARG A 139 -9.55 10.89 14.68
CA ARG A 139 -9.72 10.96 16.14
C ARG A 139 -9.24 12.28 16.72
N LEU A 140 -8.04 12.73 16.36
CA LEU A 140 -7.51 14.03 16.81
C LEU A 140 -8.43 15.20 16.45
N ARG A 141 -9.05 15.15 15.27
CA ARG A 141 -10.04 16.15 14.84
C ARG A 141 -11.30 16.10 15.70
N ALA A 142 -11.81 14.90 15.98
CA ALA A 142 -12.98 14.74 16.86
C ALA A 142 -12.69 15.26 18.27
N ASP A 143 -11.50 14.96 18.81
CA ASP A 143 -11.06 15.46 20.12
C ASP A 143 -10.96 17.00 20.13
N ALA A 144 -10.41 17.60 19.05
CA ALA A 144 -10.34 19.06 18.91
C ALA A 144 -11.71 19.73 18.78
N GLN A 145 -12.68 19.08 18.11
CA GLN A 145 -14.07 19.55 18.05
C GLN A 145 -14.71 19.50 19.43
N ALA A 146 -14.61 18.37 20.13
CA ALA A 146 -15.19 18.22 21.47
C ALA A 146 -14.60 19.22 22.47
N ALA A 147 -13.30 19.51 22.37
CA ALA A 147 -12.66 20.54 23.20
C ALA A 147 -13.19 21.94 22.89
N ARG A 148 -13.43 22.27 21.61
CA ARG A 148 -14.02 23.55 21.22
C ARG A 148 -15.45 23.68 21.73
N ASP A 149 -16.27 22.66 21.53
CA ASP A 149 -17.68 22.67 21.94
C ASP A 149 -17.78 22.80 23.47
N GLY A 150 -16.90 22.11 24.22
CA GLY A 150 -16.84 22.23 25.68
C GLY A 150 -16.42 23.62 26.17
N LEU A 151 -15.53 24.31 25.45
CA LEU A 151 -15.16 25.69 25.76
C LEU A 151 -16.30 26.67 25.47
N GLU A 152 -17.06 26.45 24.41
CA GLU A 152 -18.24 27.25 24.06
C GLU A 152 -19.32 27.12 25.14
N ILE A 153 -19.65 25.89 25.54
CA ILE A 153 -20.60 25.61 26.63
C ILE A 153 -20.14 26.26 27.95
N ALA A 154 -18.86 26.12 28.32
CA ALA A 154 -18.34 26.72 29.55
C ALA A 154 -18.38 28.26 29.52
N ALA A 155 -18.20 28.86 28.34
CA ALA A 155 -18.31 30.32 28.18
C ALA A 155 -19.77 30.79 28.31
N GLU A 156 -20.71 30.06 27.72
CA GLU A 156 -22.15 30.31 27.86
C GLU A 156 -22.61 30.18 29.33
N GLU A 157 -22.15 29.14 30.03
CA GLU A 157 -22.43 28.94 31.45
C GLU A 157 -21.88 30.10 32.31
N ALA A 158 -20.65 30.53 32.05
CA ALA A 158 -20.04 31.67 32.76
C ALA A 158 -20.79 32.99 32.51
N GLU A 159 -21.26 33.25 31.29
CA GLU A 159 -22.08 34.42 30.96
C GLU A 159 -23.42 34.39 31.70
N LEU A 160 -24.07 33.22 31.77
CA LEU A 160 -25.31 33.04 32.53
C LEU A 160 -25.09 33.28 34.04
N GLU A 161 -24.01 32.76 34.62
CA GLU A 161 -23.66 33.00 36.01
C GLU A 161 -23.42 34.50 36.28
N GLU A 162 -22.73 35.20 35.40
CA GLU A 162 -22.50 36.65 35.51
C GLU A 162 -23.83 37.43 35.46
N LEU A 163 -24.72 37.10 34.53
CA LEU A 163 -26.06 37.72 34.43
C LEU A 163 -26.90 37.51 35.69
N VAL A 164 -26.85 36.30 36.27
CA VAL A 164 -27.52 35.98 37.54
C VAL A 164 -26.93 36.80 38.68
N GLN A 165 -25.60 36.89 38.79
CA GLN A 165 -24.93 37.71 39.81
C GLN A 165 -25.27 39.20 39.66
N MET A 166 -25.33 39.73 38.44
CA MET A 166 -25.73 41.11 38.19
C MET A 166 -27.18 41.40 38.62
N ARG A 167 -28.10 40.45 38.42
CA ARG A 167 -29.50 40.58 38.85
C ARG A 167 -29.66 40.53 40.38
N HIS A 168 -28.83 39.73 41.06
CA HIS A 168 -28.87 39.55 42.51
C HIS A 168 -27.92 40.46 43.29
N ARG A 169 -27.19 41.34 42.60
CA ARG A 169 -26.36 42.37 43.25
C ARG A 169 -27.29 43.30 44.02
N PRO A 170 -27.14 43.45 45.35
CA PRO A 170 -27.95 44.37 46.11
C PRO A 170 -27.74 45.79 45.56
N ARG A 171 -28.83 46.55 45.46
CA ARG A 171 -28.84 47.96 45.05
C ARG A 171 -28.29 48.81 46.21
N ASP A 172 -27.08 48.50 46.67
CA ASP A 172 -26.41 49.22 47.74
C ASP A 172 -25.80 50.49 47.14
N GLY A 173 -26.56 51.58 47.18
CA GLY A 173 -26.06 52.88 46.71
C GLY A 173 -27.08 53.99 46.46
N LEU A 174 -28.29 53.93 47.04
CA LEU A 174 -29.20 55.09 47.06
C LEU A 174 -29.68 55.38 48.50
N SER A 175 -28.73 55.67 49.37
CA SER A 175 -28.85 56.46 50.60
C SER A 175 -27.40 56.92 50.83
N GLU A 176 -27.03 58.18 50.86
CA GLU A 176 -27.64 59.36 51.47
C GLU A 176 -27.21 60.61 50.68
N CYS A 177 -28.11 61.59 50.51
CA CYS A 177 -27.74 62.99 50.29
C CYS A 177 -28.50 63.81 51.33
N PRO A 178 -27.85 64.84 51.93
CA PRO A 178 -28.27 65.50 53.18
C PRO A 178 -29.62 66.23 53.10
#